data_AF-X6MHL2-F1
#
_entry.id   AF-X6MHL2-F1
#
_cell.length_a   1.000
_cell.length_b   1.000
_cell.length_c   1.000
_cell.angle_alpha   90.00
_cell.angle_beta   90.00
_cell.angle_gamma   90.00
#
_symmetry.space_group_name_H-M   'P 1'
#
loop_
_entity.id
_entity.type
_entity.pdbx_description
1 polymer ?
#
loop_
_entity_poly.entity_id
_entity_poly.type
_entity_poly.pdbx_seq_one_letter_code
_entity_poly.pdbx_strand_id
1 'polypeptide(L)'
;MAEENPGKEEIREFLKILRPENIENVLNALYDDAQCDEMECVINQDSDEWKSVFENAKLAPAQQKKLLIKVNESRKEKKMEPLSIKDSVWNKSKLNKKNRVIFSQKDRDWDLFLKIFC
;
A
#
# COMPACT_ATOMS: atom_id res chain seq x y z
N MET A 1 -4.31 -27.77 -22.77
CA MET A 1 -3.14 -26.99 -23.19
C MET A 1 -3.32 -25.64 -22.54
N ALA A 2 -2.56 -25.34 -21.50
CA ALA A 2 -2.59 -24.00 -20.91
C ALA A 2 -1.74 -23.13 -21.82
N GLU A 3 -2.38 -22.25 -22.59
CA GLU A 3 -1.68 -21.11 -23.19
C GLU A 3 -1.10 -20.30 -22.03
N GLU A 4 0.18 -20.53 -21.73
CA GLU A 4 0.92 -19.62 -20.86
C GLU A 4 0.98 -18.29 -21.60
N ASN A 5 0.15 -17.34 -21.16
CA ASN A 5 0.12 -15.99 -21.71
C ASN A 5 1.55 -15.43 -21.73
N PRO A 6 2.10 -15.03 -22.89
CA PRO A 6 3.48 -14.56 -23.00
C PRO A 6 3.77 -13.37 -22.05
N GLY A 7 2.77 -12.52 -21.82
CA GLY A 7 2.87 -11.42 -20.85
C GLY A 7 3.09 -11.88 -19.40
N LYS A 8 2.59 -13.06 -19.02
CA LYS A 8 2.78 -13.63 -17.67
C LYS A 8 4.23 -14.03 -17.43
N GLU A 9 4.91 -14.55 -18.45
CA GLU A 9 6.34 -14.88 -18.37
C GLU A 9 7.20 -13.61 -18.27
N GLU A 10 6.88 -12.56 -19.03
CA GLU A 10 7.58 -11.28 -18.95
C GLU A 10 7.43 -10.62 -17.57
N ILE A 11 6.23 -10.62 -17.00
CA ILE A 11 5.99 -10.13 -15.63
C ILE A 11 6.77 -10.97 -14.62
N ARG A 12 6.81 -12.30 -14.80
CA ARG A 12 7.57 -13.19 -13.92
C ARG A 12 9.07 -12.90 -13.97
N GLU A 13 9.63 -12.67 -15.16
CA GLU A 13 11.02 -12.26 -15.35
C GLU A 13 11.30 -10.92 -14.66
N PHE A 14 10.39 -9.95 -14.80
CA PHE A 14 10.48 -8.65 -14.15
C PHE A 14 10.48 -8.77 -12.62
N LEU A 15 9.69 -9.69 -12.07
CA LEU A 15 9.57 -9.94 -10.63
C LEU A 15 10.76 -10.73 -10.04
N LYS A 16 11.69 -11.26 -10.84
CA LYS A 16 12.89 -11.98 -10.34
C LYS A 16 13.80 -11.15 -9.42
N ILE A 17 13.63 -9.83 -9.39
CA ILE A 17 14.30 -8.95 -8.42
C ILE A 17 13.86 -9.18 -6.97
N LEU A 18 12.68 -9.78 -6.80
CA LEU A 18 12.09 -10.15 -5.53
C LEU A 18 12.54 -11.55 -5.13
N ARG A 19 12.38 -11.87 -3.85
CA ARG A 19 12.58 -13.25 -3.40
C ARG A 19 11.55 -14.18 -4.06
N PRO A 20 11.93 -15.41 -4.45
CA PRO A 20 11.03 -16.34 -5.15
C PRO A 20 9.74 -16.61 -4.40
N GLU A 21 9.78 -16.65 -3.07
CA GLU A 21 8.62 -16.79 -2.18
C GLU A 21 7.56 -15.68 -2.35
N ASN A 22 7.96 -14.49 -2.82
CA ASN A 22 7.07 -13.35 -3.03
C ASN A 22 6.64 -13.19 -4.49
N ILE A 23 7.35 -13.80 -5.44
CA ILE A 23 7.07 -13.67 -6.87
C ILE A 23 5.67 -14.19 -7.17
N GLU A 24 5.35 -15.39 -6.70
CA GLU A 24 4.03 -16.00 -6.95
C GLU A 24 2.90 -15.20 -6.31
N ASN A 25 3.12 -14.66 -5.10
CA ASN A 25 2.12 -13.84 -4.42
C ASN A 25 1.83 -12.53 -5.18
N VAL A 26 2.86 -11.83 -5.66
CA VAL A 26 2.68 -10.62 -6.47
C VAL A 26 2.01 -10.95 -7.79
N LEU A 27 2.43 -12.02 -8.43
CA LEU A 27 1.95 -12.41 -9.75
C LEU A 27 0.48 -12.81 -9.69
N ASN A 28 0.06 -13.53 -8.65
CA ASN A 28 -1.35 -13.81 -8.39
C ASN A 28 -2.13 -12.52 -8.09
N ALA A 29 -1.63 -11.63 -7.24
CA ALA A 29 -2.33 -10.36 -6.95
C ALA A 29 -2.48 -9.47 -8.21
N LEU A 30 -1.47 -9.42 -9.08
CA LEU A 30 -1.57 -8.67 -10.34
C LEU A 30 -2.62 -9.29 -11.29
N TYR A 31 -2.73 -10.61 -11.32
CA TYR A 31 -3.64 -11.31 -12.23
C TYR A 31 -5.08 -11.38 -11.68
N ASP A 32 -5.24 -11.74 -10.41
CA ASP A 32 -6.55 -11.93 -9.78
C ASP A 32 -7.20 -10.60 -9.37
N ASP A 33 -6.44 -9.65 -8.83
CA ASP A 33 -7.01 -8.37 -8.34
C ASP A 33 -7.02 -7.29 -9.42
N ALA A 34 -5.92 -7.13 -10.14
CA ALA A 34 -5.75 -6.06 -11.12
C ALA A 34 -6.08 -6.49 -12.55
N GLN A 35 -6.31 -7.78 -12.80
CA GLN A 35 -6.51 -8.35 -14.15
C GLN A 35 -5.42 -7.90 -15.13
N CYS A 36 -4.19 -7.71 -14.62
CA CYS A 36 -3.03 -7.31 -15.41
C CYS A 36 -2.26 -8.56 -15.84
N ASP A 37 -2.41 -8.91 -17.10
CA ASP A 37 -1.76 -10.03 -17.78
C ASP A 37 -0.59 -9.61 -18.69
N GLU A 38 -0.42 -8.30 -18.90
CA GLU A 38 0.64 -7.72 -19.72
C GLU A 38 1.52 -6.73 -18.95
N MET A 39 2.80 -6.63 -19.37
CA MET A 39 3.77 -5.74 -18.75
C MET A 39 3.37 -4.25 -18.88
N GLU A 40 2.61 -3.89 -19.91
CA GLU A 40 2.06 -2.54 -20.06
C GLU A 40 1.06 -2.19 -18.97
N CYS A 41 0.21 -3.14 -18.56
CA CYS A 41 -0.74 -2.94 -17.47
C CYS A 41 -0.01 -2.70 -16.15
N VAL A 42 1.04 -3.49 -15.87
CA VAL A 42 1.89 -3.34 -14.68
C VAL A 42 2.57 -1.97 -14.63
N ILE A 43 3.05 -1.46 -15.77
CA ILE A 43 3.68 -0.15 -15.83
C ILE A 43 2.63 0.96 -15.69
N ASN A 44 1.45 0.82 -16.30
CA ASN A 44 0.40 1.84 -16.30
C ASN A 44 -0.39 1.90 -14.98
N GLN A 45 -0.35 0.86 -14.14
CA GLN A 45 -1.06 0.82 -12.87
C GLN A 45 -0.84 2.05 -11.98
N ASP A 46 -1.92 2.59 -11.43
CA ASP A 46 -1.85 3.72 -10.53
C ASP A 46 -1.31 3.36 -9.15
N SER A 47 -0.95 4.40 -8.38
CA SER A 47 -0.38 4.21 -7.03
C SER A 47 -1.31 3.45 -6.09
N ASP A 48 -2.63 3.61 -6.22
CA ASP A 48 -3.60 2.95 -5.35
C ASP A 48 -3.84 1.49 -5.74
N GLU A 49 -3.74 1.15 -7.02
CA GLU A 49 -3.79 -0.24 -7.49
C GLU A 49 -2.56 -1.01 -7.01
N TRP A 50 -1.39 -0.39 -7.11
CA TRP A 50 -0.15 -0.94 -6.54
C TRP A 50 -0.24 -1.16 -5.03
N LYS A 51 -0.89 -0.25 -4.28
CA LYS A 51 -1.12 -0.48 -2.84
C LYS A 51 -1.96 -1.72 -2.60
N SER A 52 -3.04 -1.92 -3.36
CA SER A 52 -3.90 -3.11 -3.25
C SER A 52 -3.10 -4.38 -3.51
N VAL A 53 -2.30 -4.40 -4.58
CA VAL A 53 -1.41 -5.52 -4.92
C VAL A 53 -0.42 -5.80 -3.77
N PHE A 54 0.20 -4.77 -3.18
CA PHE A 54 1.13 -4.94 -2.07
C PHE A 54 0.48 -5.46 -0.79
N GLU A 55 -0.75 -5.01 -0.47
CA GLU A 55 -1.51 -5.49 0.69
C GLU A 55 -1.94 -6.95 0.50
N ASN A 56 -2.44 -7.32 -0.69
CA ASN A 56 -2.90 -8.69 -0.98
C ASN A 56 -1.73 -9.68 -1.08
N ALA A 57 -0.65 -9.30 -1.75
CA ALA A 57 0.54 -10.13 -1.86
C ALA A 57 1.42 -10.13 -0.59
N LYS A 58 1.01 -9.40 0.46
CA LYS A 58 1.66 -9.33 1.79
C LYS A 58 3.17 -9.09 1.71
N LEU A 59 3.61 -8.24 0.76
CA LEU A 59 5.04 -8.02 0.57
C LEU A 59 5.64 -7.28 1.76
N ALA A 60 6.83 -7.72 2.16
CA ALA A 60 7.64 -6.96 3.08
C ALA A 60 7.96 -5.57 2.50
N PRO A 61 8.01 -4.51 3.31
CA PRO A 61 8.23 -3.16 2.83
C PRO A 61 9.51 -3.01 1.98
N ALA A 62 10.60 -3.68 2.39
CA ALA A 62 11.86 -3.68 1.63
C ALA A 62 11.71 -4.23 0.20
N GLN A 63 10.82 -5.20 0.01
CA GLN A 63 10.52 -5.80 -1.30
C GLN A 63 9.60 -4.89 -2.13
N GLN A 64 8.59 -4.27 -1.49
CA GLN A 64 7.73 -3.26 -2.14
C GLN A 64 8.56 -2.11 -2.72
N LYS A 65 9.53 -1.58 -1.96
CA LYS A 65 10.42 -0.52 -2.43
C LYS A 65 11.26 -0.94 -3.64
N LYS A 66 11.78 -2.17 -3.64
CA LYS A 66 12.53 -2.71 -4.79
C LYS A 66 11.67 -2.81 -6.03
N LEU A 67 10.44 -3.31 -5.90
CA LEU A 67 9.52 -3.41 -7.02
C LEU A 67 9.16 -2.03 -7.57
N LEU A 68 8.83 -1.09 -6.68
CA LEU A 68 8.46 0.27 -7.09
C LEU A 68 9.61 1.00 -7.82
N ILE A 69 10.85 0.80 -7.38
CA ILE A 69 12.03 1.35 -8.07
C ILE A 69 12.09 0.80 -9.50
N LYS A 70 11.91 -0.51 -9.67
CA LYS A 70 11.96 -1.14 -10.99
C LYS A 70 10.83 -0.66 -11.91
N VAL A 71 9.61 -0.56 -11.38
CA VAL A 71 8.46 -0.01 -12.12
C VAL A 71 8.71 1.44 -12.52
N ASN A 72 9.30 2.24 -11.62
CA ASN A 72 9.66 3.63 -11.91
C ASN A 72 10.78 3.77 -12.95
N GLU A 73 11.75 2.85 -12.99
CA GLU A 73 12.74 2.79 -14.08
C GLU A 73 12.05 2.60 -15.42
N SER A 74 11.15 1.61 -15.54
CA SER A 74 10.40 1.34 -16.77
C SER A 74 9.45 2.50 -17.15
N ARG A 75 8.82 3.15 -16.16
CA ARG A 75 8.03 4.37 -16.40
C ARG A 75 8.88 5.51 -16.93
N LYS A 76 10.07 5.71 -16.38
CA LYS A 76 11.00 6.75 -16.81
C LYS A 76 11.45 6.51 -18.25
N GLU A 77 11.71 5.27 -18.65
CA GLU A 77 12.01 4.90 -20.03
C GLU A 77 10.85 5.26 -20.97
N LYS A 78 9.60 5.06 -20.53
CA LYS A 78 8.39 5.47 -21.25
C LYS A 78 8.00 6.96 -21.06
N LYS A 79 8.86 7.78 -20.44
CA LYS A 79 8.62 9.21 -20.13
C LYS A 79 7.35 9.48 -19.30
N MET A 80 6.94 8.51 -18.48
CA MET A 80 5.83 8.64 -17.54
C MET A 80 6.30 9.16 -16.18
N GLU A 81 5.36 9.73 -15.42
CA GLU A 81 5.64 10.19 -14.06
C GLU A 81 5.90 9.00 -13.12
N PRO A 82 6.95 9.09 -12.28
CA PRO A 82 7.26 8.03 -11.33
C PRO A 82 6.17 7.93 -10.26
N LEU A 83 5.81 6.72 -9.91
CA LEU A 83 4.92 6.44 -8.79
C LEU A 83 5.62 6.79 -7.49
N SER A 84 4.95 7.59 -6.67
CA SER A 84 5.36 7.87 -5.29
C SER A 84 4.26 7.38 -4.36
N ILE A 85 4.37 6.11 -3.95
CA ILE A 85 3.57 5.60 -2.85
C ILE A 85 4.19 6.18 -1.58
N LYS A 86 3.73 7.38 -1.18
CA LYS A 86 4.07 7.98 0.12
C LYS A 86 3.89 6.91 1.20
N ASP A 87 4.81 6.85 2.15
CA ASP A 87 5.01 5.86 3.23
C ASP A 87 3.80 5.56 4.14
N SER A 88 2.57 5.92 3.76
CA SER A 88 1.34 5.66 4.50
C SER A 88 1.09 4.16 4.69
N VAL A 89 1.50 3.32 3.72
CA VAL A 89 1.43 1.84 3.87
C VAL A 89 2.58 1.31 4.72
N TRP A 90 3.73 2.00 4.78
CA TRP A 90 4.91 1.57 5.54
C TRP A 90 4.71 1.69 7.07
N ASN A 91 3.78 2.53 7.52
CA ASN A 91 3.61 2.90 8.93
C ASN A 91 2.26 2.50 9.54
N LYS A 92 1.61 1.41 9.09
CA LYS A 92 0.52 0.81 9.88
C LYS A 92 0.99 0.17 11.21
N SER A 93 2.27 0.33 11.58
CA SER A 93 2.81 -0.07 12.89
C SER A 93 3.02 1.10 13.88
N LYS A 94 2.74 2.36 13.52
CA LYS A 94 2.93 3.50 14.45
C LYS A 94 1.87 4.60 14.33
N LEU A 95 0.59 4.23 14.40
CA LEU A 95 -0.47 5.17 14.82
C LEU A 95 -1.46 4.48 15.75
N ASN A 96 -0.93 3.75 16.74
CA ASN A 96 -1.67 3.40 17.94
C ASN A 96 -0.84 3.76 19.17
N LYS A 97 -0.46 5.03 19.29
CA LYS A 97 0.10 5.57 20.53
C LYS A 97 -0.09 7.09 20.58
N LYS A 98 -0.91 7.50 21.54
CA LYS A 98 -1.19 8.88 21.99
C LYS A 98 -2.32 9.61 21.26
N ASN A 99 -3.55 9.11 21.43
CA ASN A 99 -4.68 9.99 21.79
C ASN A 99 -5.44 9.38 22.97
N ARG A 100 -4.71 9.05 24.04
CA ARG A 100 -5.30 8.92 25.37
C ARG A 100 -5.39 10.35 25.91
N VAL A 101 -6.26 11.16 25.30
CA VAL A 101 -6.73 12.38 25.96
C VAL A 101 -7.53 11.87 27.14
N ILE A 102 -6.96 12.13 28.30
CA ILE A 102 -7.45 11.79 29.61
C ILE A 102 -8.91 12.24 29.68
N PHE A 103 -9.81 11.27 29.84
CA PHE A 103 -11.14 11.50 30.37
C PHE A 103 -10.93 12.03 31.79
N SER A 104 -10.77 13.35 31.93
CA SER A 104 -10.76 14.01 33.23
C SER A 104 -12.22 14.22 33.59
N GLN A 105 -12.84 13.14 34.03
CA GLN A 105 -14.07 13.18 34.80
C GLN A 105 -13.73 13.92 36.10
N LYS A 106 -13.94 15.23 36.06
CA LYS A 106 -13.90 16.07 37.25
C LYS A 106 -15.19 16.86 37.27
N ASP A 107 -16.21 16.21 37.81
CA ASP A 107 -17.17 16.83 38.70
C ASP A 107 -16.62 18.11 39.32
N ARG A 108 -17.31 19.22 39.06
CA ARG A 108 -18.05 19.93 40.10
C ARG A 108 -18.79 21.11 39.48
N ASP A 109 -20.09 20.91 39.28
CA ASP A 109 -21.14 21.67 39.97
C ASP A 109 -20.77 23.12 40.34
N TRP A 110 -21.21 24.07 39.52
CA TRP A 110 -21.26 25.51 39.83
C TRP A 110 -22.59 26.13 39.40
N ASP A 111 -23.69 25.36 39.40
CA ASP A 111 -25.04 25.87 39.10
C ASP A 111 -25.95 25.92 40.35
N LEU A 112 -25.37 25.93 41.55
CA LEU A 112 -26.10 26.01 42.81
C LEU A 112 -25.58 27.11 43.75
N PHE A 113 -25.32 28.32 43.24
CA PHE A 113 -25.02 29.49 44.09
C PHE A 113 -25.64 30.81 43.57
N LEU A 114 -26.88 30.75 43.07
CA LEU A 114 -27.72 31.94 42.81
C LEU A 114 -29.07 31.87 43.56
N LYS A 115 -29.03 31.35 44.79
CA LYS A 115 -30.03 31.62 45.82
C LYS A 115 -29.26 31.96 47.10
N ILE A 116 -29.58 33.11 47.68
CA ILE A 116 -28.96 33.74 48.86
C ILE A 116 -27.85 34.73 48.50
N PHE A 117 -28.23 35.87 47.94
CA PHE A 117 -27.87 37.18 48.52
C PHE A 117 -28.83 38.24 47.95
N CYS A 118 -29.61 38.83 48.87
CA CYS A 118 -30.45 40.04 48.80
C CYS A 118 -31.20 40.39 47.51
#